data_AF-A0A6A3X1W0-F1
#
_entry.id   AF-A0A6A3X1W0-F1
#
_cell.length_a   1.000
_cell.length_b   1.000
_cell.length_c   1.000
_cell.angle_alpha   90.00
_cell.angle_beta   90.00
_cell.angle_gamma   90.00
#
_symmetry.space_group_name_H-M   'P 1'
#
loop_
_entity.id
_entity.type
_entity.pdbx_description
1 polymer ?
#
loop_
_entity_poly.entity_id
_entity_poly.type
_entity_poly.pdbx_seq_one_letter_code
_entity_poly.pdbx_strand_id
1 'polypeptide(L)'
;MAKLNTIKNRHHLQEADALMPVFRKLTCWSSTFAMIDRYLAIYAKLDRVDDELADFIPTPRENVNIKELYEDLKNLESGSKKLQTSSVFLLDVRMLFDHVMMHYPTTKSQLAVTVTLVKFPDFENGIVKLLAGKWRSLTRGDRLSVAKLPQSDGATALDEPEPPVTKKRSFAEAVMADESAAPGQVDLRRVPPFSNDVEQLFSRADIIYSRPRRSLNLITLETVLFLQYNPKLWDASAVAPAVKNNRKKPAVKLGSGCAAGGFSR
;
A
#
# COMPACT_ATOMS: atom_id res chain seq x y z
N MET A 1 11.61 27.12 13.34
CA MET A 1 10.87 26.23 14.28
C MET A 1 11.65 25.85 15.53
N ALA A 2 12.97 25.63 15.49
CA ALA A 2 13.75 25.26 16.68
C ALA A 2 13.74 26.31 17.81
N LYS A 3 14.07 27.56 17.49
CA LYS A 3 14.05 28.68 18.46
C LYS A 3 12.65 28.92 19.03
N LEU A 4 11.59 28.63 18.29
CA LEU A 4 10.19 28.72 18.75
C LEU A 4 9.80 27.65 19.79
N ASN A 5 10.54 26.55 19.87
CA ASN A 5 10.21 25.44 20.77
C ASN A 5 10.96 25.50 22.11
N THR A 6 11.70 26.57 22.36
CA THR A 6 12.27 26.81 23.70
C THR A 6 11.14 26.97 24.71
N ILE A 7 11.39 26.62 25.97
CA ILE A 7 10.36 26.70 27.03
C ILE A 7 9.78 28.12 27.10
N LYS A 8 10.63 29.15 27.04
CA LYS A 8 10.24 30.57 27.01
C LYS A 8 9.29 30.88 25.84
N ASN A 9 9.68 30.54 24.61
CA ASN A 9 8.89 30.90 23.43
C ASN A 9 7.60 30.10 23.32
N ARG A 10 7.59 28.86 23.84
CA ARG A 10 6.35 28.08 23.96
C ARG A 10 5.38 28.71 24.95
N HIS A 11 5.87 29.26 26.05
CA HIS A 11 5.02 30.00 27.00
C HIS A 11 4.38 31.22 26.32
N HIS A 12 5.18 32.04 25.64
CA HIS A 12 4.67 33.20 24.91
C HIS A 12 3.70 32.83 23.78
N LEU A 13 3.93 31.71 23.09
CA LEU A 13 2.97 31.18 22.13
C LEU A 13 1.65 30.78 22.79
N GLN A 14 1.66 30.21 24.00
CA GLN A 14 0.43 29.91 24.75
C GLN A 14 -0.31 31.20 25.15
N GLU A 15 0.41 32.21 25.63
CA GLU A 15 -0.17 33.52 25.98
C GLU A 15 -0.82 34.20 24.76
N ALA A 16 -0.23 34.03 23.57
CA ALA A 16 -0.78 34.53 22.32
C ALA A 16 -1.89 33.64 21.72
N ASP A 17 -2.34 32.59 22.43
CA ASP A 17 -3.29 31.58 21.95
C ASP A 17 -2.85 30.92 20.63
N ALA A 18 -1.55 30.78 20.42
CA ALA A 18 -0.94 30.22 19.21
C ALA A 18 -0.71 28.71 19.35
N LEU A 19 -0.75 28.02 18.20
CA LEU A 19 -0.44 26.60 18.15
C LEU A 19 1.05 26.34 18.45
N MET A 20 1.35 25.21 19.11
CA MET A 20 2.74 24.81 19.35
C MET A 20 3.48 24.49 18.03
N PRO A 21 4.77 24.81 17.91
CA PRO A 21 5.55 24.55 16.71
C PRO A 21 5.73 23.05 16.50
N VAL A 22 5.74 22.64 15.23
CA VAL A 22 6.02 21.27 14.78
C VAL A 22 7.39 21.23 14.13
N PHE A 23 8.09 20.10 14.27
CA PHE A 23 9.41 19.89 13.69
C PHE A 23 9.36 18.96 12.51
N ARG A 24 10.22 19.27 11.53
CA ARG A 24 10.63 18.29 10.53
C ARG A 24 11.33 17.12 11.23
N LYS A 25 10.83 15.92 10.98
CA LYS A 25 11.46 14.64 11.34
C LYS A 25 12.06 14.06 10.07
N LEU A 26 13.38 13.85 10.05
CA LEU A 26 14.09 13.40 8.84
C LEU A 26 13.53 12.09 8.27
N THR A 27 13.03 11.20 9.13
CA THR A 27 12.48 9.88 8.75
C THR A 27 11.03 9.92 8.29
N CYS A 28 10.33 11.05 8.40
CA CYS A 28 8.90 11.16 8.12
C CYS A 28 8.65 12.17 7.01
N TRP A 29 8.21 11.69 5.84
CA TRP A 29 8.06 12.49 4.62
C TRP A 29 7.04 13.63 4.77
N SER A 30 5.93 13.41 5.49
CA SER A 30 4.89 14.44 5.73
C SER A 30 5.28 15.48 6.79
N SER A 31 6.40 15.29 7.50
CA SER A 31 6.78 16.19 8.60
C SER A 31 7.19 17.59 8.12
N THR A 32 7.76 17.71 6.92
CA THR A 32 8.06 19.01 6.31
C THR A 32 6.78 19.77 6.00
N PHE A 33 5.78 19.09 5.41
CA PHE A 33 4.47 19.67 5.16
C PHE A 33 3.81 20.14 6.47
N ALA A 34 3.73 19.27 7.48
CA ALA A 34 3.15 19.61 8.78
C ALA A 34 3.88 20.76 9.50
N MET A 35 5.20 20.87 9.31
CA MET A 35 6.00 21.97 9.85
C MET A 35 5.62 23.31 9.20
N ILE A 36 5.52 23.36 7.87
CA ILE A 36 5.19 24.58 7.13
C ILE A 36 3.72 24.96 7.37
N ASP A 37 2.81 23.98 7.36
CA ASP A 37 1.40 24.16 7.75
C ASP A 37 1.29 24.84 9.12
N ARG A 38 2.02 24.32 10.11
CA ARG A 38 2.06 24.89 11.44
C ARG A 38 2.66 26.30 11.45
N TYR A 39 3.72 26.53 10.71
CA TYR A 39 4.35 27.85 10.58
C TYR A 39 3.37 28.89 10.05
N LEU A 40 2.66 28.59 8.96
CA LEU A 40 1.68 29.49 8.36
C LEU A 40 0.52 29.80 9.33
N ALA A 41 0.08 28.81 10.12
CA ALA A 41 -0.96 28.99 11.12
C ALA A 41 -0.56 29.91 12.29
N ILE A 42 0.73 29.97 12.64
CA ILE A 42 1.24 30.80 13.74
C ILE A 42 1.87 32.11 13.29
N TYR A 43 2.12 32.28 11.98
CA TYR A 43 2.89 33.39 11.41
C TYR A 43 2.43 34.77 11.91
N ALA A 44 1.12 35.03 11.89
CA ALA A 44 0.55 36.31 12.33
C ALA A 44 0.71 36.61 13.82
N LYS A 45 1.10 35.62 14.62
CA LYS A 45 1.28 35.75 16.08
C LYS A 45 2.76 35.82 16.47
N LEU A 46 3.69 35.59 15.53
CA LEU A 46 5.12 35.52 15.82
C LEU A 46 5.69 36.85 16.32
N ASP A 47 5.17 37.97 15.82
CA ASP A 47 5.59 39.32 16.23
C ASP A 47 5.30 39.63 17.72
N ARG A 48 4.47 38.80 18.38
CA ARG A 48 4.11 38.96 19.80
C ARG A 48 4.88 38.04 20.75
N VAL A 49 5.77 37.18 20.22
CA VAL A 49 6.38 36.09 20.99
C VAL A 49 7.67 36.53 21.67
N ASP A 50 8.64 37.00 20.89
CA ASP A 50 9.95 37.43 21.39
C ASP A 50 10.64 38.29 20.32
N ASP A 51 11.16 39.45 20.69
CA ASP A 51 11.90 40.33 19.77
C ASP A 51 13.18 39.64 19.25
N GLU A 52 13.79 38.74 20.04
CA GLU A 52 14.93 37.91 19.59
C GLU A 52 14.57 36.98 18.42
N LEU A 53 13.29 36.78 18.13
CA LEU A 53 12.84 35.93 17.04
C LEU A 53 12.85 36.66 15.70
N ALA A 54 12.90 38.00 15.67
CA ALA A 54 12.78 38.80 14.45
C ALA A 54 13.76 38.35 13.36
N ASP A 55 15.02 38.06 13.73
CA ASP A 55 16.07 37.59 12.81
C ASP A 55 15.81 36.18 12.23
N PHE A 56 14.91 35.40 12.84
CA PHE A 56 14.55 34.04 12.42
C PHE A 56 13.21 33.98 11.68
N ILE A 57 12.45 35.08 11.64
CA ILE A 57 11.20 35.15 10.89
C ILE A 57 11.57 35.41 9.41
N PRO A 58 11.17 34.52 8.49
CA PRO A 58 11.37 34.76 7.06
C PRO A 58 10.85 36.13 6.65
N THR A 59 11.57 36.79 5.74
CA THR A 59 11.19 38.09 5.20
C THR A 59 9.83 38.01 4.49
N PRO A 60 9.11 39.14 4.31
CA PRO A 60 7.82 39.13 3.60
C PRO A 60 7.89 38.48 2.21
N ARG A 61 9.00 38.68 1.48
CA ARG A 61 9.23 38.06 0.17
C ARG A 61 9.41 36.55 0.27
N GLU A 62 10.21 36.08 1.22
CA GLU A 62 10.36 34.64 1.46
C GLU A 62 9.05 34.00 1.89
N ASN A 63 8.20 34.70 2.64
CA ASN A 63 6.88 34.19 3.02
C ASN A 63 5.92 34.03 1.85
N VAL A 64 6.01 34.87 0.82
CA VAL A 64 5.28 34.65 -0.42
C VAL A 64 5.74 33.34 -1.07
N ASN A 65 7.06 33.15 -1.21
CA ASN A 65 7.62 31.91 -1.77
C ASN A 65 7.25 30.67 -0.95
N ILE A 66 7.24 30.77 0.40
CA ILE A 66 6.84 29.67 1.29
C ILE A 66 5.37 29.30 1.08
N LYS A 67 4.49 30.28 0.87
CA LYS A 67 3.06 30.03 0.61
C LYS A 67 2.86 29.34 -0.74
N GLU A 68 3.57 29.76 -1.78
CA GLU A 68 3.53 29.10 -3.09
C GLU A 68 4.01 27.64 -2.99
N LEU A 69 5.17 27.41 -2.35
CA LEU A 69 5.70 26.07 -2.12
C LEU A 69 4.77 25.21 -1.25
N TYR A 70 4.07 25.82 -0.29
CA TYR A 70 3.12 25.12 0.55
C TYR A 70 1.95 24.54 -0.25
N GLU A 71 1.41 25.28 -1.22
CA GLU A 71 0.34 24.76 -2.09
C GLU A 71 0.83 23.60 -2.95
N ASP A 72 2.09 23.65 -3.43
CA ASP A 72 2.70 22.51 -4.13
C ASP A 72 2.84 21.28 -3.22
N LEU A 73 3.36 21.48 -2.01
CA LEU A 73 3.49 20.41 -1.01
C LEU A 73 2.13 19.83 -0.62
N LYS A 74 1.08 20.65 -0.56
CA LYS A 74 -0.29 20.22 -0.26
C LYS A 74 -0.84 19.30 -1.34
N ASN A 75 -0.60 19.64 -2.61
CA ASN A 75 -0.98 18.77 -3.73
C ASN A 75 -0.25 17.41 -3.64
N LEU A 76 1.06 17.42 -3.42
CA LEU A 76 1.86 16.20 -3.29
C LEU A 76 1.47 15.36 -2.05
N GLU A 77 1.21 16.00 -0.92
CA GLU A 77 0.75 15.35 0.32
C GLU A 77 -0.63 14.69 0.09
N SER A 78 -1.54 15.36 -0.62
CA SER A 78 -2.85 14.79 -0.95
C SER A 78 -2.72 13.54 -1.82
N GLY A 79 -1.83 13.56 -2.81
CA GLY A 79 -1.52 12.41 -3.65
C GLY A 79 -0.90 11.27 -2.85
N SER A 80 0.11 11.56 -2.02
CA SER A 80 0.75 10.55 -1.17
C SER A 80 -0.25 9.90 -0.21
N LYS A 81 -1.12 10.68 0.44
CA LYS A 81 -2.20 10.15 1.30
C LYS A 81 -3.15 9.26 0.53
N LYS A 82 -3.55 9.66 -0.69
CA LYS A 82 -4.40 8.83 -1.55
C LYS A 82 -3.74 7.49 -1.83
N LEU A 83 -2.47 7.46 -2.20
CA LEU A 83 -1.71 6.22 -2.48
C LEU A 83 -1.60 5.29 -1.27
N GLN A 84 -1.61 5.84 -0.05
CA GLN A 84 -1.57 5.06 1.19
C GLN A 84 -2.93 4.45 1.58
N THR A 85 -4.02 4.77 0.87
CA THR A 85 -5.33 4.16 1.14
C THR A 85 -5.43 2.76 0.55
N SER A 86 -6.15 1.85 1.24
CA SER A 86 -6.28 0.44 0.84
C SER A 86 -7.12 0.18 -0.42
N SER A 87 -7.61 1.22 -1.10
CA SER A 87 -8.58 1.12 -2.20
C SER A 87 -8.04 1.67 -3.52
N VAL A 88 -6.72 1.71 -3.68
CA VAL A 88 -6.07 2.25 -4.89
C VAL A 88 -5.66 1.09 -5.78
N PHE A 89 -5.98 1.18 -7.07
CA PHE A 89 -5.55 0.21 -8.08
C PHE A 89 -4.36 0.76 -8.87
N LEU A 90 -3.67 -0.12 -9.61
CA LEU A 90 -2.51 0.28 -10.41
C LEU A 90 -2.85 1.37 -11.45
N LEU A 91 -4.06 1.33 -12.00
CA LEU A 91 -4.57 2.40 -12.86
C LEU A 91 -4.62 3.76 -12.15
N ASP A 92 -5.15 3.80 -10.92
CA ASP A 92 -5.27 5.03 -10.13
C ASP A 92 -3.89 5.61 -9.78
N VAL A 93 -2.94 4.73 -9.44
CA VAL A 93 -1.55 5.13 -9.20
C VAL A 93 -0.95 5.78 -10.44
N ARG A 94 -1.13 5.15 -11.61
CA ARG A 94 -0.60 5.68 -12.85
C ARG A 94 -1.23 7.03 -13.21
N MET A 95 -2.55 7.17 -13.04
CA MET A 95 -3.23 8.45 -13.25
C MET A 95 -2.69 9.55 -12.33
N LEU A 96 -2.45 9.24 -11.05
CA LEU A 96 -1.89 10.19 -10.11
C LEU A 96 -0.45 10.58 -10.48
N PHE A 97 0.39 9.62 -10.84
CA PHE A 97 1.76 9.88 -11.28
C PHE A 97 1.82 10.71 -12.55
N ASP A 98 0.97 10.40 -13.54
CA ASP A 98 0.90 11.19 -14.77
C ASP A 98 0.46 12.63 -14.48
N HIS A 99 -0.50 12.83 -13.57
CA HIS A 99 -0.92 14.16 -13.13
C HIS A 99 0.21 14.92 -12.40
N VAL A 100 0.94 14.25 -11.50
CA VAL A 100 2.13 14.82 -10.84
C VAL A 100 3.21 15.19 -11.85
N MET A 101 3.44 14.36 -12.87
CA MET A 101 4.42 14.63 -13.93
C MET A 101 4.03 15.79 -14.84
N MET A 102 2.72 16.07 -14.99
CA MET A 102 2.22 17.24 -15.71
C MET A 102 2.49 18.53 -14.93
N HIS A 103 2.20 18.54 -13.63
CA HIS A 103 2.40 19.71 -12.78
C HIS A 103 3.86 19.93 -12.36
N TYR A 104 4.63 18.85 -12.19
CA TYR A 104 6.03 18.86 -11.73
C TYR A 104 6.92 18.06 -12.71
N PRO A 105 7.30 18.65 -13.86
CA PRO A 105 8.02 17.93 -14.91
C PRO A 105 9.38 17.33 -14.49
N THR A 106 10.00 17.87 -13.43
CA THR A 106 11.25 17.35 -12.85
C THR A 106 11.10 15.95 -12.28
N THR A 107 9.89 15.53 -11.91
CA THR A 107 9.60 14.20 -11.34
C THR A 107 9.55 13.08 -12.40
N LYS A 108 9.56 13.43 -13.70
CA LYS A 108 9.48 12.45 -14.80
C LYS A 108 10.59 11.40 -14.76
N SER A 109 11.78 11.79 -14.31
CA SER A 109 12.94 10.88 -14.17
C SER A 109 12.71 9.78 -13.13
N GLN A 110 11.74 9.95 -12.23
CA GLN A 110 11.43 9.02 -11.13
C GLN A 110 10.08 8.31 -11.30
N LEU A 111 9.09 8.97 -11.91
CA LEU A 111 7.71 8.48 -11.97
C LEU A 111 7.27 7.96 -13.37
N ALA A 112 8.09 8.15 -14.41
CA ALA A 112 7.73 7.66 -15.74
C ALA A 112 7.69 6.12 -15.80
N VAL A 113 6.89 5.60 -16.73
CA VAL A 113 6.73 4.15 -16.98
C VAL A 113 8.06 3.46 -17.30
N THR A 114 8.98 4.20 -17.93
CA THR A 114 10.26 3.68 -18.45
C THR A 114 11.42 3.85 -17.47
N VAL A 115 11.15 4.24 -16.22
CA VAL A 115 12.19 4.43 -15.22
C VAL A 115 12.76 3.07 -14.81
N THR A 116 14.08 3.00 -14.62
CA THR A 116 14.81 1.78 -14.22
C THR A 116 14.34 1.15 -12.91
N LEU A 117 13.60 1.91 -12.10
CA LEU A 117 12.96 1.45 -10.87
C LEU A 117 11.81 0.46 -11.13
N VAL A 118 11.13 0.59 -12.27
CA VAL A 118 10.03 -0.29 -12.67
C VAL A 118 10.60 -1.62 -13.13
N LYS A 119 10.42 -2.67 -12.33
CA LYS A 119 11.02 -3.98 -12.59
C LYS A 119 10.40 -4.70 -13.78
N PHE A 120 9.10 -4.55 -13.98
CA PHE A 120 8.34 -5.26 -15.01
C PHE A 120 7.42 -4.30 -15.77
N PRO A 121 7.97 -3.41 -16.62
CA PRO A 121 7.21 -2.34 -17.27
C PRO A 121 6.09 -2.86 -18.17
N ASP A 122 6.33 -3.94 -18.93
CA ASP A 122 5.31 -4.55 -19.80
C ASP A 122 4.16 -5.19 -19.00
N PHE A 123 4.45 -5.70 -17.80
CA PHE A 123 3.43 -6.28 -16.92
C PHE A 123 2.55 -5.19 -16.30
N GLU A 124 3.16 -4.15 -15.73
CA GLU A 124 2.44 -3.02 -15.16
C GLU A 124 1.58 -2.30 -16.20
N ASN A 125 2.15 -2.01 -17.39
CA ASN A 125 1.41 -1.44 -18.51
C ASN A 125 0.25 -2.32 -18.96
N GLY A 126 0.48 -3.64 -19.03
CA GLY A 126 -0.58 -4.61 -19.32
C GLY A 126 -1.74 -4.48 -18.34
N ILE A 127 -1.48 -4.54 -17.04
CA ILE A 127 -2.50 -4.41 -15.99
C ILE A 127 -3.23 -3.07 -16.08
N VAL A 128 -2.51 -1.95 -16.26
CA VAL A 128 -3.12 -0.61 -16.37
C VAL A 128 -4.07 -0.53 -17.57
N LYS A 129 -3.66 -1.06 -18.73
CA LYS A 129 -4.50 -1.07 -19.94
C LYS A 129 -5.74 -1.95 -19.78
N LEU A 130 -5.59 -3.08 -19.09
CA LEU A 130 -6.69 -4.01 -18.80
C LEU A 130 -7.72 -3.40 -17.84
N LEU A 131 -7.25 -2.79 -16.75
CA LEU A 131 -8.10 -2.05 -15.81
C LEU A 131 -8.83 -0.88 -16.49
N ALA A 132 -8.19 -0.23 -17.48
CA ALA A 132 -8.79 0.84 -18.27
C ALA A 132 -9.77 0.34 -19.37
N GLY A 133 -9.96 -0.98 -19.52
CA GLY A 133 -10.79 -1.56 -20.58
C GLY A 133 -10.20 -1.44 -21.99
N LYS A 134 -8.91 -1.13 -22.11
CA LYS A 134 -8.21 -0.89 -23.40
C LYS A 134 -7.49 -2.15 -23.89
N TRP A 135 -8.22 -3.25 -23.98
CA TRP A 135 -7.73 -4.57 -24.42
C TRP A 135 -7.01 -4.56 -25.77
N ARG A 136 -7.54 -3.78 -26.72
CA ARG A 136 -7.01 -3.68 -28.07
C ARG A 136 -5.66 -2.93 -28.13
N SER A 137 -5.34 -2.11 -27.13
CA SER A 137 -4.08 -1.33 -27.08
C SER A 137 -2.92 -2.07 -26.41
N LEU A 138 -3.13 -3.33 -25.97
CA LEU A 138 -2.09 -4.18 -25.43
C LEU A 138 -1.05 -4.50 -26.51
N THR A 139 0.21 -4.19 -26.23
CA THR A 139 1.33 -4.57 -27.09
C THR A 139 1.58 -6.08 -27.01
N ARG A 140 2.40 -6.62 -27.90
CA ARG A 140 2.82 -8.03 -27.82
C ARG A 140 3.51 -8.34 -26.49
N GLY A 141 4.33 -7.43 -25.97
CA GLY A 141 4.99 -7.56 -24.66
C GLY A 141 3.98 -7.62 -23.52
N ASP A 142 3.02 -6.68 -23.49
CA ASP A 142 1.96 -6.64 -22.48
C ASP A 142 1.11 -7.92 -22.47
N ARG A 143 0.77 -8.43 -23.66
CA ARG A 143 -0.03 -9.66 -23.77
C ARG A 143 0.73 -10.86 -23.21
N LEU A 144 2.02 -10.99 -23.53
CA LEU A 144 2.84 -12.10 -23.04
C LEU A 144 3.09 -12.03 -21.54
N SER A 145 3.24 -10.82 -20.98
CA SER A 145 3.46 -10.62 -19.54
C SER A 145 2.21 -10.93 -18.73
N VAL A 146 1.02 -10.58 -19.23
CA VAL A 146 -0.26 -10.78 -18.53
C VAL A 146 -0.91 -12.13 -18.84
N ALA A 147 -0.50 -12.84 -19.89
CA ALA A 147 -1.07 -14.13 -20.28
C ALA A 147 -1.04 -15.21 -19.17
N LYS A 148 -0.13 -15.09 -18.20
CA LYS A 148 -0.01 -16.02 -17.07
C LYS A 148 -0.96 -15.71 -15.91
N LEU A 149 -1.66 -14.58 -15.93
CA LEU A 149 -2.69 -14.31 -14.92
C LEU A 149 -3.84 -15.31 -15.14
N PRO A 150 -4.38 -15.91 -14.07
CA PRO A 150 -5.51 -16.82 -14.21
C PRO A 150 -6.64 -16.09 -14.94
N GLN A 151 -7.42 -16.81 -15.74
CA GLN A 151 -8.70 -16.30 -16.20
C GLN A 151 -9.71 -16.65 -15.10
N SER A 152 -10.67 -15.76 -14.82
CA SER A 152 -11.73 -16.17 -13.91
C SER A 152 -12.58 -17.17 -14.68
N ASP A 153 -12.55 -18.43 -14.25
CA ASP A 153 -13.58 -19.37 -14.64
C ASP A 153 -14.91 -18.82 -14.10
N GLY A 154 -15.65 -18.14 -14.97
CA GLY A 154 -17.03 -17.79 -14.69
C GLY A 154 -17.77 -19.10 -14.47
N ALA A 155 -18.20 -19.33 -13.23
CA ALA A 155 -19.06 -20.45 -12.89
C ALA A 155 -20.34 -20.40 -13.74
N THR A 156 -20.45 -21.30 -14.71
CA THR A 156 -21.63 -22.16 -14.93
C THR A 156 -21.14 -23.38 -15.71
N ALA A 157 -20.99 -24.51 -15.01
CA ALA A 157 -20.99 -25.82 -15.64
C ALA A 157 -22.35 -26.06 -16.29
N LEU A 158 -22.36 -26.95 -17.30
CA LEU A 158 -23.47 -27.37 -18.17
C LEU A 158 -23.57 -26.60 -19.51
N ASP A 159 -22.63 -26.86 -20.42
CA ASP A 159 -22.98 -27.62 -21.62
C ASP A 159 -21.72 -28.26 -22.22
N GLU A 160 -21.80 -29.56 -22.51
CA GLU A 160 -20.82 -30.30 -23.30
C GLU A 160 -20.69 -29.65 -24.70
N PRO A 161 -19.49 -29.29 -25.18
CA PRO A 161 -19.34 -28.87 -26.56
C PRO A 161 -19.31 -30.10 -27.48
N GLU A 162 -20.46 -30.39 -28.08
CA GLU A 162 -20.60 -31.23 -29.28
C GLU A 162 -19.59 -30.79 -30.40
N PRO A 163 -19.11 -31.73 -31.24
CA PRO A 163 -17.96 -31.55 -32.12
C PRO A 163 -18.15 -30.49 -33.23
N PRO A 164 -17.05 -29.95 -33.78
CA PRO A 164 -17.07 -28.70 -34.53
C PRO A 164 -17.59 -28.90 -35.96
N VAL A 165 -18.77 -28.35 -36.25
CA VAL A 165 -19.21 -28.13 -37.63
C VAL A 165 -18.59 -26.81 -38.11
N THR A 166 -17.64 -26.92 -39.03
CA THR A 166 -16.90 -25.83 -39.69
C THR A 166 -17.82 -24.98 -40.58
N LYS A 167 -18.65 -24.12 -39.98
CA LYS A 167 -19.27 -23.00 -40.69
C LYS A 167 -18.35 -21.79 -40.59
N LYS A 168 -17.81 -21.35 -41.74
CA LYS A 168 -17.04 -20.11 -41.85
C LYS A 168 -17.93 -18.96 -41.37
N ARG A 169 -17.60 -18.35 -40.23
CA ARG A 169 -18.29 -17.17 -39.68
C ARG A 169 -18.31 -16.08 -40.75
N SER A 170 -19.45 -15.39 -40.86
CA SER A 170 -19.63 -14.23 -41.76
C SER A 170 -18.65 -13.11 -41.39
N PHE A 171 -18.25 -12.26 -42.35
CA PHE A 171 -17.39 -11.09 -42.10
C PHE A 171 -17.98 -10.18 -41.00
N ALA A 172 -19.30 -9.96 -41.01
CA ALA A 172 -19.97 -9.16 -39.99
C ALA A 172 -19.96 -9.85 -38.62
N GLU A 173 -20.11 -11.18 -38.56
CA GLU A 173 -20.01 -11.95 -37.30
C GLU A 173 -18.58 -12.02 -36.77
N ALA A 174 -17.57 -12.06 -37.65
CA ALA A 174 -16.17 -12.00 -37.24
C ALA A 174 -15.83 -10.62 -36.64
N VAL A 175 -16.32 -9.53 -37.24
CA VAL A 175 -16.16 -8.17 -36.71
C VAL A 175 -16.89 -8.00 -35.37
N MET A 176 -18.13 -8.49 -35.26
CA MET A 176 -18.93 -8.41 -34.02
C MET A 176 -18.43 -9.34 -32.91
N ALA A 177 -17.90 -10.52 -33.24
CA ALA A 177 -17.29 -11.43 -32.27
C ALA A 177 -15.95 -10.90 -31.73
N ASP A 178 -15.20 -10.18 -32.57
CA ASP A 178 -14.01 -9.42 -32.16
C ASP A 178 -14.38 -8.16 -31.33
N GLU A 179 -15.66 -7.75 -31.37
CA GLU A 179 -16.26 -6.68 -30.56
C GLU A 179 -16.82 -7.15 -29.21
N SER A 180 -17.23 -8.42 -29.10
CA SER A 180 -17.98 -8.94 -27.95
C SER A 180 -17.20 -9.78 -26.93
N ALA A 181 -15.93 -10.13 -27.15
CA ALA A 181 -15.22 -11.02 -26.22
C ALA A 181 -14.25 -10.26 -25.30
N ALA A 182 -14.77 -9.71 -24.20
CA ALA A 182 -13.93 -9.55 -23.02
C ALA A 182 -13.73 -10.95 -22.43
N PRO A 183 -12.51 -11.53 -22.44
CA PRO A 183 -12.29 -12.77 -21.72
C PRO A 183 -12.63 -12.54 -20.24
N GLY A 184 -13.27 -13.52 -19.60
CA GLY A 184 -13.57 -13.52 -18.17
C GLY A 184 -12.29 -13.28 -17.37
N GLN A 185 -11.99 -12.02 -17.10
CA GLN A 185 -10.69 -11.65 -16.57
C GLN A 185 -10.73 -11.81 -15.07
N VAL A 186 -9.63 -12.34 -14.51
CA VAL A 186 -9.39 -12.21 -13.08
C VAL A 186 -9.61 -10.77 -12.66
N ASP A 187 -10.28 -10.61 -11.51
CA ASP A 187 -10.42 -9.32 -10.85
C ASP A 187 -9.05 -8.73 -10.55
N LEU A 188 -8.52 -7.94 -11.49
CA LEU A 188 -7.20 -7.32 -11.43
C LEU A 188 -7.09 -6.32 -10.27
N ARG A 189 -8.21 -5.98 -9.63
CA ARG A 189 -8.27 -5.22 -8.38
C ARG A 189 -7.54 -5.93 -7.22
N ARG A 190 -7.29 -7.24 -7.34
CA ARG A 190 -6.52 -8.02 -6.37
C ARG A 190 -5.01 -7.85 -6.49
N VAL A 191 -4.50 -7.25 -7.57
CA VAL A 191 -3.07 -6.91 -7.67
C VAL A 191 -2.86 -5.56 -7.00
N PRO A 192 -2.29 -5.52 -5.78
CA PRO A 192 -2.04 -4.25 -5.11
C PRO A 192 -0.99 -3.47 -5.91
N PRO A 193 -1.16 -2.14 -6.05
CA PRO A 193 -0.23 -1.34 -6.84
C PRO A 193 1.10 -1.06 -6.14
N PHE A 194 1.18 -1.29 -4.82
CA PHE A 194 2.38 -1.10 -4.02
C PHE A 194 2.58 -2.27 -3.07
N SER A 195 3.83 -2.45 -2.63
CA SER A 195 4.18 -3.34 -1.53
C SER A 195 3.77 -2.79 -0.15
N ASN A 196 3.00 -1.71 -0.06
CA ASN A 196 2.60 -1.13 1.24
C ASN A 196 1.89 -2.15 2.13
N ASP A 197 1.06 -3.02 1.55
CA ASP A 197 0.41 -4.11 2.27
C ASP A 197 1.43 -5.11 2.84
N VAL A 198 2.50 -5.38 2.09
CA VAL A 198 3.62 -6.24 2.48
C VAL A 198 4.48 -5.57 3.56
N GLU A 199 4.78 -4.29 3.44
CA GLU A 199 5.52 -3.52 4.44
C GLU A 199 4.73 -3.38 5.75
N GLN A 200 3.41 -3.18 5.67
CA GLN A 200 2.53 -3.20 6.83
C GLN A 200 2.47 -4.58 7.46
N LEU A 201 2.43 -5.65 6.66
CA LEU A 201 2.51 -7.03 7.14
C LEU A 201 3.81 -7.25 7.93
N PHE A 202 4.97 -6.87 7.37
CA PHE A 202 6.26 -7.02 8.05
C PHE A 202 6.39 -6.15 9.30
N SER A 203 5.83 -4.93 9.29
CA SER A 203 5.79 -4.07 10.47
C SER A 203 4.94 -4.67 11.59
N ARG A 204 3.79 -5.26 11.25
CA ARG A 204 2.96 -5.99 12.23
C ARG A 204 3.64 -7.27 12.69
N ALA A 205 4.32 -7.98 11.79
CA ALA A 205 5.08 -9.16 12.13
C ALA A 205 6.20 -8.85 13.13
N ASP A 206 6.89 -7.72 12.99
CA ASP A 206 7.91 -7.30 13.96
C ASP A 206 7.31 -7.04 15.36
N ILE A 207 6.14 -6.38 15.43
CA ILE A 207 5.42 -6.18 16.70
C ILE A 207 5.01 -7.52 17.33
N ILE A 208 4.51 -8.46 16.52
CA ILE A 208 4.09 -9.79 16.97
C ILE A 208 5.30 -10.63 17.38
N TYR A 209 6.42 -10.50 16.69
CA TYR A 209 7.71 -11.15 16.95
C TYR A 209 8.56 -10.38 18.00
N SER A 210 7.89 -9.83 19.00
CA SER A 210 8.54 -9.21 20.17
C SER A 210 9.40 -10.22 20.94
N ARG A 211 10.38 -9.74 21.73
CA ARG A 211 11.30 -10.58 22.54
C ARG A 211 10.68 -11.82 23.21
N PRO A 212 9.54 -11.74 23.92
CA PRO A 212 8.94 -12.91 24.58
C PRO A 212 8.31 -13.93 23.61
N ARG A 213 8.10 -13.55 22.35
CA ARG A 213 7.47 -14.37 21.30
C ARG A 213 8.47 -14.88 20.26
N ARG A 214 9.76 -14.63 20.45
CA ARG A 214 10.84 -15.15 19.58
C ARG A 214 11.01 -16.67 19.63
N SER A 215 10.44 -17.33 20.63
CA SER A 215 10.37 -18.79 20.72
C SER A 215 9.19 -19.40 19.96
N LEU A 216 8.33 -18.58 19.33
CA LEU A 216 7.27 -19.09 18.47
C LEU A 216 7.88 -19.85 17.29
N ASN A 217 7.33 -21.03 17.01
CA ASN A 217 7.63 -21.75 15.77
C ASN A 217 7.20 -20.88 14.57
N LEU A 218 8.01 -20.89 13.49
CA LEU A 218 7.75 -20.20 12.24
C LEU A 218 6.34 -20.46 11.70
N ILE A 219 5.86 -21.72 11.79
CA ILE A 219 4.52 -22.12 11.32
C ILE A 219 3.43 -21.43 12.16
N THR A 220 3.64 -21.34 13.48
CA THR A 220 2.70 -20.67 14.38
C THR A 220 2.68 -19.17 14.12
N LEU A 221 3.84 -18.56 13.89
CA LEU A 221 3.96 -17.15 13.56
C LEU A 221 3.23 -16.83 12.25
N GLU A 222 3.47 -17.61 11.20
CA GLU A 222 2.80 -17.49 9.90
C GLU A 222 1.28 -17.61 10.04
N THR A 223 0.80 -18.61 10.79
CA THR A 223 -0.63 -18.82 11.01
C THR A 223 -1.28 -17.63 11.73
N VAL A 224 -0.62 -17.08 12.75
CA VAL A 224 -1.11 -15.90 13.48
C VAL A 224 -1.17 -14.67 12.56
N LEU A 225 -0.14 -14.46 11.75
CA LEU A 225 -0.10 -13.36 10.77
C LEU A 225 -1.19 -13.50 9.73
N PHE A 226 -1.37 -14.70 9.18
CA PHE A 226 -2.38 -15.00 8.17
C PHE A 226 -3.80 -14.70 8.70
N LEU A 227 -4.11 -15.18 9.91
CA LEU A 227 -5.40 -14.93 10.55
C LEU A 227 -5.59 -13.43 10.83
N GLN A 228 -4.59 -12.76 11.41
CA GLN A 228 -4.73 -11.35 11.78
C GLN A 228 -4.87 -10.42 10.57
N TYR A 229 -4.24 -10.75 9.45
CA TYR A 229 -4.32 -9.93 8.23
C TYR A 229 -5.60 -10.18 7.42
N ASN A 230 -6.20 -11.36 7.56
CA ASN A 230 -7.39 -11.76 6.80
C ASN A 230 -8.65 -11.92 7.68
N PRO A 231 -9.03 -10.97 8.56
CA PRO A 231 -10.16 -11.14 9.48
C PRO A 231 -11.51 -11.24 8.74
N LYS A 232 -11.56 -10.86 7.46
CA LYS A 232 -12.76 -10.99 6.63
C LYS A 232 -12.95 -12.40 6.07
N LEU A 233 -11.89 -13.23 6.07
CA LEU A 233 -11.91 -14.57 5.49
C LEU A 233 -12.26 -15.65 6.51
N TRP A 234 -12.39 -15.30 7.80
CA TRP A 234 -12.70 -16.25 8.86
C TRP A 234 -13.49 -15.56 9.97
N ASP A 235 -14.32 -16.33 10.64
CA ASP A 235 -15.09 -15.93 11.80
C ASP A 235 -14.92 -16.97 12.94
N ALA A 236 -15.56 -16.70 14.08
CA ALA A 236 -15.51 -17.63 15.21
C ALA A 236 -16.11 -19.01 14.85
N SER A 237 -17.05 -19.07 13.90
CA SER A 237 -17.68 -20.31 13.46
C SER A 237 -16.74 -21.17 12.61
N ALA A 238 -15.91 -20.57 11.75
CA ALA A 238 -14.89 -21.24 10.96
C ALA A 238 -13.70 -21.76 11.80
N VAL A 239 -13.34 -21.04 12.86
CA VAL A 239 -12.18 -21.39 13.71
C VAL A 239 -12.53 -22.40 14.82
N ALA A 240 -13.78 -22.39 15.32
CA ALA A 240 -14.19 -23.28 16.41
C ALA A 240 -14.00 -24.79 16.12
N PRO A 241 -14.29 -25.32 14.91
CA PRO A 241 -14.02 -26.72 14.56
C PRO A 241 -12.53 -27.06 14.60
N ALA A 242 -11.67 -26.19 14.07
CA ALA A 242 -10.23 -26.39 14.04
C ALA A 242 -9.62 -26.46 15.45
N VAL A 243 -10.06 -25.58 16.35
CA VAL A 243 -9.63 -25.58 17.76
C VAL A 243 -10.10 -26.85 18.49
N LYS A 244 -11.35 -27.28 18.26
CA LYS A 244 -11.89 -28.52 18.83
C LYS A 244 -11.10 -29.75 18.35
N ASN A 245 -10.72 -29.80 17.07
CA ASN A 245 -9.96 -30.90 16.51
C ASN A 245 -8.51 -30.95 17.02
N ASN A 246 -7.87 -29.79 17.25
CA ASN A 246 -6.54 -29.74 17.86
C ASN A 246 -6.54 -30.19 19.33
N ARG A 247 -7.60 -29.89 20.11
CA ARG A 247 -7.75 -30.41 21.48
C ARG A 247 -7.96 -31.93 21.53
N LYS A 248 -8.46 -32.54 20.46
CA LYS A 248 -8.73 -33.99 20.37
C LYS A 248 -7.52 -34.82 19.91
N LYS A 249 -6.44 -34.21 19.41
CA LYS A 249 -5.19 -34.94 19.14
C LYS A 249 -4.45 -35.16 20.46
N PRO A 250 -4.33 -36.39 20.98
CA PRO A 250 -3.50 -36.62 22.15
C PRO A 250 -2.05 -36.30 21.81
N ALA A 251 -1.35 -35.62 22.72
CA ALA A 251 0.09 -35.46 22.67
C ALA A 251 0.71 -36.85 22.49
N VAL A 252 1.49 -37.04 21.43
CA VAL A 252 2.31 -38.24 21.25
C VAL A 252 3.22 -38.33 22.48
N LYS A 253 2.94 -39.27 23.39
CA LYS A 253 3.83 -39.59 24.51
C LYS A 253 5.15 -40.07 23.90
N LEU A 254 6.20 -39.26 24.02
CA LEU A 254 7.57 -39.76 24.01
C LEU A 254 7.68 -40.73 25.19
N GLY A 255 7.66 -42.03 24.89
CA GLY A 255 7.74 -43.08 25.89
C GLY A 255 9.09 -43.02 26.63
N SER A 256 9.05 -42.68 27.91
CA SER A 256 10.17 -42.93 28.82
C SER A 256 10.27 -44.45 29.06
N GLY A 257 11.18 -45.10 28.36
CA GLY A 257 11.63 -46.46 28.69
C GLY A 257 12.63 -46.39 29.84
N CYS A 258 12.17 -46.33 31.09
CA CYS A 258 12.99 -46.66 32.25
C CYS A 258 13.23 -48.18 32.25
N ALA A 259 14.41 -48.62 31.82
CA ALA A 259 14.88 -49.98 32.04
C ALA A 259 15.47 -50.07 33.46
N ALA A 260 14.67 -50.54 34.42
CA ALA A 260 15.15 -51.03 35.69
C ALA A 260 15.59 -52.49 35.50
N GLY A 261 16.89 -52.72 35.34
CA GLY A 261 17.52 -54.04 35.40
C GLY A 261 18.01 -54.32 36.82
N GLY A 262 17.26 -55.15 37.55
CA GLY A 262 17.57 -55.57 38.91
C GLY A 262 18.78 -56.51 38.97
N PHE A 263 19.67 -56.22 39.92
CA PHE A 263 20.72 -57.11 40.42
C PHE A 263 20.08 -58.21 41.29
N SER A 264 20.42 -59.47 41.06
CA SER A 264 20.25 -60.53 42.05
C SER A 264 21.31 -61.63 41.88
N ARG A 265 22.18 -61.66 42.90
CA ARG A 265 23.11 -62.70 43.39
C ARG A 265 24.07 -63.36 42.41
#